data_AF-A0A3D4GX26-F1
#
_entry.id   AF-A0A3D4GX26-F1
#
_cell.length_a   1.000
_cell.length_b   1.000
_cell.length_c   1.000
_cell.angle_alpha   90.00
_cell.angle_beta   90.00
_cell.angle_gamma   90.00
#
_symmetry.space_group_name_H-M   'P 1'
#
loop_
_entity.id
_entity.type
_entity.pdbx_description
1 polymer ?
#
loop_
_entity_poly.entity_id
_entity_poly.type
_entity_poly.pdbx_seq_one_letter_code
_entity_poly.pdbx_strand_id
1 'polypeptide(L)'
;MGHRELGVGYQNHPNGDRFIDTGPKFPASIELPFSTLASYLSAISPIDLAINQVTRASEDLGAAQNRLCHNIRESGVMLENDKASDATTRDAELAFEVSTFSKSQILKQTGLSMFAQTNISAAQVLSLL
;
A
#
# COMPACT_ATOMS: atom_id res chain seq x y z
N MET A 1 -21.70 7.03 -9.87
CA MET A 1 -20.64 6.83 -8.85
C MET A 1 -19.40 6.42 -9.62
N GLY A 2 -18.37 7.26 -9.55
CA GLY A 2 -17.31 7.37 -10.55
C GLY A 2 -16.32 6.21 -10.56
N HIS A 3 -16.06 5.72 -11.77
CA HIS A 3 -14.97 4.81 -12.08
C HIS A 3 -13.65 5.56 -11.97
N ARG A 4 -12.77 5.15 -11.05
CA ARG A 4 -11.38 5.60 -11.02
C ARG A 4 -10.55 4.63 -11.84
N GLU A 5 -10.41 4.93 -13.13
CA GLU A 5 -9.34 4.38 -13.94
C GLU A 5 -8.03 5.02 -13.48
N LEU A 6 -7.20 4.27 -12.75
CA LEU A 6 -5.80 4.63 -12.59
C LEU A 6 -5.05 4.17 -13.85
N GLY A 7 -5.25 4.93 -14.92
CA GLY A 7 -4.46 4.82 -16.14
C GLY A 7 -3.06 5.35 -15.89
N VAL A 8 -2.10 4.46 -15.64
CA VAL A 8 -0.67 4.78 -15.75
C VAL A 8 -0.26 4.72 -17.23
N GLY A 9 -0.86 5.58 -18.06
CA GLY A 9 -0.60 5.70 -19.49
C GLY A 9 -1.71 6.45 -20.24
N TYR A 10 -1.35 7.32 -21.19
CA TYR A 10 -2.31 8.13 -21.97
C TYR A 10 -3.12 7.33 -23.02
N GLN A 11 -2.82 6.04 -23.21
CA GLN A 11 -3.55 5.15 -24.11
C GLN A 11 -3.54 3.73 -23.50
N ASN A 12 -4.71 3.20 -23.17
CA ASN A 12 -4.86 1.83 -22.70
C ASN A 12 -4.85 0.90 -23.93
N HIS A 13 -3.67 0.38 -24.29
CA HIS A 13 -3.52 -0.54 -25.41
C HIS A 13 -3.62 -1.98 -24.88
N PRO A 14 -4.73 -2.71 -25.11
CA PRO A 14 -4.92 -4.07 -24.59
C PRO A 14 -3.86 -5.08 -25.04
N ASN A 15 -3.06 -4.74 -26.06
CA ASN A 15 -1.95 -5.54 -26.57
C ASN A 15 -0.57 -4.87 -26.42
N GLY A 16 -0.51 -3.58 -26.05
CA GLY A 16 0.74 -2.80 -25.95
C GLY A 16 1.38 -2.83 -24.57
N ASP A 17 0.60 -3.08 -23.53
CA ASP A 17 1.06 -3.17 -22.13
C ASP A 17 1.60 -4.56 -21.76
N ARG A 18 1.52 -5.53 -22.70
CA ARG A 18 2.12 -6.85 -22.53
C ARG A 18 3.60 -6.72 -22.85
N PHE A 19 4.45 -6.79 -21.83
CA PHE A 19 5.88 -7.02 -22.00
C PHE A 19 6.08 -8.33 -22.76
N ILE A 20 6.13 -8.27 -24.10
CA ILE A 20 6.60 -9.36 -24.93
C ILE A 20 8.12 -9.36 -24.84
N ASP A 21 8.63 -10.07 -23.85
CA ASP A 21 10.04 -10.37 -23.71
C ASP A 21 10.50 -11.25 -24.87
N THR A 22 10.89 -10.62 -25.98
CA THR A 22 11.73 -11.29 -26.99
C THR A 22 13.21 -11.33 -26.60
N GLY A 23 13.55 -10.83 -25.40
CA GLY A 23 14.92 -10.61 -24.95
C GLY A 23 15.68 -9.64 -25.85
N PRO A 24 16.75 -8.99 -25.35
CA PRO A 24 17.76 -8.45 -26.25
C PRO A 24 18.38 -9.62 -27.03
N LYS A 25 18.07 -9.72 -28.34
CA LYS A 25 18.77 -10.62 -29.26
C LYS A 25 20.13 -10.01 -29.59
N PHE A 26 21.08 -10.18 -28.68
CA PHE A 26 22.45 -9.76 -28.91
C PHE A 26 22.99 -10.46 -30.18
N PRO A 27 23.70 -9.73 -31.06
CA PRO A 27 24.43 -10.38 -32.14
C PRO A 27 25.42 -11.38 -31.52
N ALA A 28 25.47 -12.61 -32.05
CA ALA A 28 26.32 -13.69 -31.52
C ALA A 28 27.82 -13.33 -31.49
N SER A 29 28.24 -12.41 -32.37
CA SER A 29 29.54 -11.76 -32.35
C SER A 29 29.47 -10.47 -33.19
N ILE A 30 30.21 -9.44 -32.77
CA ILE A 30 30.50 -8.27 -33.60
C ILE A 30 31.95 -8.42 -34.05
N GLU A 31 32.16 -8.84 -35.30
CA GLU A 31 33.49 -8.82 -35.89
C GLU A 31 33.86 -7.38 -36.22
N LEU A 32 35.03 -6.92 -35.76
CA LEU A 32 35.57 -5.58 -36.07
C LEU A 32 36.75 -5.70 -37.05
N PRO A 33 36.50 -5.97 -38.34
CA PRO A 33 37.56 -6.06 -39.32
C PRO A 33 38.13 -4.65 -39.62
N PHE A 34 39.35 -4.40 -39.17
CA PHE A 34 40.08 -3.14 -39.33
C PHE A 34 40.94 -3.06 -40.62
N SER A 35 40.80 -4.04 -41.51
CA SER A 35 41.70 -4.19 -42.67
C SER A 35 41.26 -3.42 -43.91
N THR A 36 39.97 -3.07 -44.05
CA THR A 36 39.45 -2.33 -45.20
C THR A 36 38.35 -1.34 -44.80
N LEU A 37 38.16 -0.28 -45.59
CA LEU A 37 37.08 0.69 -45.38
C LEU A 37 35.69 0.03 -45.45
N ALA A 38 35.50 -0.91 -46.38
CA ALA A 38 34.25 -1.65 -46.53
C ALA A 38 33.93 -2.50 -45.28
N SER A 39 34.95 -3.09 -44.66
CA SER A 39 34.79 -3.92 -43.47
C SER A 39 34.46 -3.08 -42.22
N TYR A 40 34.99 -1.86 -42.14
CA TYR A 40 34.61 -0.89 -41.10
C TYR A 40 33.14 -0.44 -41.22
N LEU A 41 32.70 -0.08 -42.44
CA LEU A 41 31.31 0.33 -42.69
C LEU A 41 30.30 -0.79 -42.38
N SER A 42 30.70 -2.04 -42.57
CA SER A 42 29.88 -3.22 -42.28
C SER A 42 29.69 -3.45 -40.77
N ALA A 43 30.62 -3.00 -39.93
CA ALA A 43 30.57 -3.15 -38.47
C ALA A 43 29.69 -2.09 -37.78
N ILE A 44 29.36 -0.97 -38.44
CA ILE A 44 28.53 0.10 -37.87
C ILE A 44 27.09 -0.39 -37.62
N SER A 45 26.49 -1.09 -38.58
CA SER A 45 25.12 -1.58 -38.46
C SER A 45 24.86 -2.52 -37.26
N PRO A 46 25.70 -3.54 -36.97
CA PRO A 46 25.51 -4.37 -35.79
C PRO A 46 25.77 -3.60 -34.48
N ILE A 47 26.64 -2.59 -34.47
CA ILE A 47 26.85 -1.71 -33.31
C ILE A 47 25.60 -0.86 -33.06
N ASP A 48 25.04 -0.22 -34.08
CA ASP A 48 23.79 0.55 -33.95
C ASP A 48 22.64 -0.32 -33.46
N LEU A 49 22.55 -1.56 -33.96
CA LEU A 49 21.56 -2.53 -33.48
C LEU A 49 21.77 -2.87 -32.01
N ALA A 50 23.01 -3.11 -31.57
CA ALA A 50 23.34 -3.39 -30.18
C ALA A 50 23.01 -2.20 -29.26
N ILE A 51 23.34 -0.97 -29.68
CA ILE A 51 23.00 0.26 -28.95
C ILE A 51 21.49 0.38 -28.81
N ASN A 52 20.73 0.25 -29.90
CA ASN A 52 19.27 0.33 -29.87
C ASN A 52 18.64 -0.70 -28.93
N GLN A 53 19.21 -1.91 -28.82
CA GLN A 53 18.71 -2.93 -27.89
C GLN A 53 19.00 -2.57 -26.43
N VAL A 54 20.20 -2.06 -26.11
CA VAL A 54 20.53 -1.59 -24.75
C VAL A 54 19.63 -0.42 -24.35
N THR A 55 19.38 0.50 -25.28
CA THR A 55 18.46 1.63 -25.06
C THR A 55 17.05 1.14 -24.75
N ARG A 56 16.50 0.20 -25.54
CA ARG A 56 15.19 -0.40 -25.26
C ARG A 56 15.11 -1.09 -23.90
N ALA A 57 16.13 -1.88 -23.55
CA ALA A 57 16.17 -2.52 -22.24
C ALA A 57 16.22 -1.49 -21.09
N SER A 58 16.90 -0.36 -21.30
CA SER A 58 16.96 0.75 -20.33
C SER A 58 15.63 1.49 -20.22
N GLU A 59 14.92 1.67 -21.35
CA GLU A 59 13.58 2.25 -21.40
C GLU A 59 12.55 1.38 -20.65
N ASP A 60 12.57 0.07 -20.88
CA ASP A 60 11.70 -0.90 -20.19
C ASP A 60 11.97 -0.91 -18.68
N LEU A 61 13.24 -0.89 -18.28
CA LEU A 61 13.62 -0.78 -16.88
C LEU A 61 13.14 0.54 -16.27
N GLY A 62 13.28 1.66 -16.98
CA GLY A 62 12.79 2.97 -16.54
C GLY A 62 11.27 2.99 -16.37
N ALA A 63 10.53 2.40 -17.32
CA ALA A 63 9.08 2.25 -17.22
C ALA A 63 8.67 1.37 -16.03
N ALA A 64 9.35 0.25 -15.81
CA ALA A 64 9.13 -0.63 -14.65
C ALA A 64 9.44 0.09 -13.32
N GLN A 65 10.52 0.87 -13.25
CA GLN A 65 10.87 1.69 -12.10
C GLN A 65 9.81 2.75 -11.82
N ASN A 66 9.29 3.43 -12.85
CA ASN A 66 8.22 4.43 -12.70
C ASN A 66 6.95 3.78 -12.14
N ARG A 67 6.55 2.63 -12.67
CA ARG A 67 5.40 1.86 -12.14
C ARG A 67 5.62 1.43 -10.70
N LEU A 68 6.80 0.92 -10.36
CA LEU A 68 7.14 0.53 -9.00
C LEU A 68 7.10 1.73 -8.04
N CYS A 69 7.69 2.86 -8.44
CA CYS A 69 7.72 4.07 -7.64
C CYS A 69 6.31 4.65 -7.44
N HIS A 70 5.42 4.56 -8.44
CA HIS A 70 4.01 4.90 -8.31
C HIS A 70 3.29 3.96 -7.33
N ASN A 71 3.41 2.65 -7.51
CA ASN A 71 2.79 1.65 -6.63
C ASN A 71 3.27 1.78 -5.17
N ILE A 72 4.54 2.08 -4.94
CA ILE A 72 5.09 2.33 -3.60
C ILE A 72 4.43 3.55 -2.97
N ARG A 73 4.30 4.67 -3.70
CA ARG A 73 3.64 5.88 -3.20
C ARG A 73 2.18 5.63 -2.85
N GLU A 74 1.44 4.99 -3.75
CA GLU A 74 0.03 4.64 -3.52
C GLU A 74 -0.12 3.66 -2.33
N SER A 75 0.74 2.65 -2.23
CA SER A 75 0.74 1.71 -1.09
C SER A 75 1.04 2.40 0.23
N GLY A 76 1.94 3.39 0.23
CA GLY A 76 2.24 4.20 1.41
C GLY A 76 1.01 4.99 1.91
N VAL A 77 0.31 5.66 0.99
CA VAL A 77 -0.94 6.38 1.29
C VAL A 77 -2.04 5.43 1.76
N MET A 78 -2.18 4.28 1.11
CA MET A 78 -3.13 3.25 1.52
C MET A 78 -2.83 2.74 2.94
N LEU A 79 -1.56 2.48 3.26
CA LEU A 79 -1.14 2.03 4.59
C LEU A 79 -1.43 3.08 5.67
N GLU A 80 -1.22 4.37 5.37
CA GLU A 80 -1.54 5.46 6.30
C GLU A 80 -3.04 5.54 6.57
N ASN A 81 -3.86 5.47 5.52
CA ASN A 81 -5.32 5.45 5.65
C ASN A 81 -5.82 4.22 6.42
N ASP A 82 -5.25 3.04 6.15
CA ASP A 82 -5.63 1.79 6.81
C ASP A 82 -5.27 1.82 8.31
N LYS A 83 -4.07 2.30 8.65
CA LYS A 83 -3.66 2.52 10.05
C LYS A 83 -4.54 3.54 10.77
N ALA A 84 -4.92 4.63 10.10
CA ALA A 84 -5.84 5.60 10.67
C ALA A 84 -7.22 4.97 10.92
N SER A 85 -7.73 4.16 9.99
CA SER A 85 -9.00 3.44 10.15
C SER A 85 -8.94 2.42 11.30
N ASP A 86 -7.86 1.63 11.40
CA ASP A 86 -7.65 0.68 12.50
C ASP A 86 -7.57 1.41 13.85
N ALA A 87 -6.81 2.50 13.93
CA ALA A 87 -6.73 3.32 15.16
C ALA A 87 -8.11 3.83 15.59
N THR A 88 -8.90 4.39 14.67
CA THR A 88 -10.25 4.88 15.00
C THR A 88 -11.20 3.77 15.44
N THR A 89 -11.08 2.57 14.86
CA THR A 89 -11.89 1.40 15.22
C THR A 89 -11.52 0.90 16.61
N ARG A 90 -10.22 0.73 16.88
CA ARG A 90 -9.70 0.29 18.18
C ARG A 90 -10.01 1.29 19.29
N ASP A 91 -9.94 2.59 19.01
CA ASP A 91 -10.32 3.62 19.97
C ASP A 91 -11.82 3.59 20.27
N ALA A 92 -12.68 3.33 19.28
CA ALA A 92 -14.12 3.18 19.49
C ALA A 92 -14.45 1.94 20.34
N GLU A 93 -13.79 0.81 20.07
CA GLU A 93 -13.95 -0.41 20.87
C GLU A 93 -13.43 -0.23 22.30
N LEU A 94 -12.28 0.42 22.46
CA LEU A 94 -11.74 0.74 23.79
C LEU A 94 -12.67 1.69 24.55
N ALA A 95 -13.21 2.72 23.90
CA ALA A 95 -14.16 3.63 24.52
C ALA A 95 -15.43 2.89 25.00
N PHE A 96 -15.92 1.93 24.21
CA PHE A 96 -17.07 1.09 24.59
C PHE A 96 -16.74 0.20 25.81
N GLU A 97 -15.60 -0.47 25.79
CA GLU A 97 -15.15 -1.34 26.89
C GLU A 97 -14.91 -0.54 28.18
N VAL A 98 -14.21 0.60 28.09
CA VAL A 98 -13.95 1.49 29.24
C VAL A 98 -15.25 2.06 29.81
N SER A 99 -16.20 2.44 28.96
CA SER A 99 -17.52 2.92 29.41
C SER A 99 -18.29 1.82 30.15
N THR A 100 -18.30 0.61 29.61
CA THR A 100 -18.96 -0.56 30.22
C THR A 100 -18.30 -0.97 31.53
N PHE A 101 -16.97 -0.99 31.56
CA PHE A 101 -16.19 -1.25 32.77
C PHE A 101 -16.46 -0.19 33.84
N SER A 102 -16.40 1.10 33.48
CA SER A 102 -16.68 2.23 34.38
C SER A 102 -18.10 2.17 34.94
N LYS A 103 -19.11 1.93 34.09
CA LYS A 103 -20.50 1.73 34.51
C LYS A 103 -20.63 0.57 35.50
N SER A 104 -19.95 -0.55 35.24
CA SER A 104 -19.97 -1.71 36.11
C SER A 104 -19.30 -1.43 37.46
N GLN A 105 -18.21 -0.66 37.49
CA GLN A 105 -17.57 -0.24 38.74
C GLN A 105 -18.44 0.72 39.54
N ILE A 106 -19.07 1.70 38.87
CA ILE A 106 -20.02 2.61 39.50
C ILE A 106 -21.19 1.81 40.10
N LEU A 107 -21.78 0.88 39.35
CA LEU A 107 -22.87 0.03 39.86
C LEU A 107 -22.45 -0.82 41.06
N LYS A 108 -21.23 -1.37 41.08
CA LYS A 108 -20.71 -2.12 42.24
C LYS A 108 -20.57 -1.22 43.47
N GLN A 109 -19.98 -0.04 43.29
CA GLN A 109 -19.81 0.93 44.39
C GLN A 109 -21.15 1.48 44.89
N THR A 110 -22.06 1.83 43.98
CA THR A 110 -23.42 2.29 44.31
C THR A 110 -24.24 1.17 44.94
N GLY A 111 -24.10 -0.08 44.51
CA GLY A 111 -24.78 -1.22 45.12
C GLY A 111 -24.39 -1.42 46.59
N LEU A 112 -23.09 -1.32 46.91
CA LEU A 112 -22.60 -1.36 48.29
C LEU A 112 -23.08 -0.15 49.11
N SER A 113 -23.03 1.06 48.56
CA SER A 113 -23.51 2.27 49.23
C SER A 113 -25.03 2.30 49.40
N MET A 114 -25.81 1.84 48.41
CA MET A 114 -27.27 1.66 48.53
C MET A 114 -27.59 0.63 49.60
N PHE A 115 -26.87 -0.51 49.63
CA PHE A 115 -27.11 -1.52 50.66
C PHE A 115 -26.87 -0.97 52.07
N ALA A 116 -25.80 -0.21 52.27
CA ALA A 116 -25.52 0.47 53.53
C ALA A 116 -26.58 1.53 53.88
N GLN A 117 -27.01 2.32 52.90
CA GLN A 117 -27.99 3.39 53.09
C GLN A 117 -29.41 2.84 53.38
N THR A 118 -29.83 1.77 52.70
CA THR A 118 -31.12 1.11 52.94
C THR A 118 -31.18 0.49 54.34
N ASN A 119 -30.09 -0.11 54.81
CA ASN A 119 -30.01 -0.68 56.16
C ASN A 119 -30.19 0.41 57.23
N ILE A 120 -29.52 1.56 57.09
CA ILE A 120 -29.64 2.69 58.03
C ILE A 120 -31.07 3.25 58.04
N SER A 121 -31.69 3.44 56.86
CA SER A 121 -33.07 3.91 56.80
C SER A 121 -34.08 2.91 57.37
N ALA A 122 -33.87 1.59 57.18
CA ALA A 122 -34.74 0.56 57.73
C ALA A 122 -34.67 0.51 59.26
N ALA A 123 -33.47 0.69 59.84
CA ALA A 123 -33.30 0.76 61.28
C ALA A 123 -33.93 2.02 61.91
N GLN A 124 -33.91 3.15 61.20
CA GLN A 124 -34.57 4.39 61.65
C GLN A 124 -36.09 4.25 61.74
N VAL A 125 -36.71 3.47 60.85
CA VAL A 125 -38.16 3.20 60.92
C VAL A 125 -38.53 2.35 62.13
N LEU A 126 -37.70 1.35 62.48
CA LEU A 126 -37.88 0.54 63.70
C LEU A 126 -37.68 1.33 65.00
N SER A 127 -36.97 2.46 64.95
CA SER A 127 -36.83 3.35 66.10
C SER A 127 -38.01 4.32 66.28
N LEU A 128 -38.90 4.43 65.29
CA LEU A 128 -40.03 5.36 65.26
C LEU A 128 -41.38 4.65 65.50
N LEU A 129 -41.36 3.36 65.83
CA LEU A 129 -42.48 2.53 66.27
C LEU A 129 -42.31 2.18 67.75
#